data_AF-A0A7Y1ZYA6-F1
#
_entry.id   AF-A0A7Y1ZYA6-F1
#
_cell.length_a   1.000
_cell.length_b   1.000
_cell.length_c   1.000
_cell.angle_alpha   90.00
_cell.angle_beta   90.00
_cell.angle_gamma   90.00
#
_symmetry.space_group_name_H-M   'P 1'
#
loop_
_entity.id
_entity.type
_entity.pdbx_description
1 polymer ?
#
loop_
_entity_poly.entity_id
_entity_poly.type
_entity_poly.pdbx_seq_one_letter_code
_entity_poly.pdbx_strand_id
1 'polypeptide(L)'
;MRPLSLPDLLAEHAAAQAYSLALVDDLTADELAWRPHEHSSPIAWHLGHQAAVNHYLVRNLTAAEPSFDADLDAVFDSATPEPARGGLPPLAEIVAYRDAIAGSTREVITRIGDAQVGAPAQLARIADRLMRAVIDHEYQHAKWVEEVRATMRDDPAPGPASTQLVAVEGYWMLG
;
A
#
# COMPACT_ATOMS: atom_id res chain seq x y z
N MET A 1 7.60 -1.45 22.51
CA MET A 1 6.19 -1.69 22.13
C MET A 1 5.83 -3.15 22.36
N ARG A 2 4.53 -3.47 22.49
CA ARG A 2 4.06 -4.87 22.55
C ARG A 2 4.29 -5.53 21.18
N PRO A 3 4.70 -6.80 21.09
CA PRO A 3 4.73 -7.52 19.82
C PRO A 3 3.34 -7.54 19.16
N LEU A 4 3.27 -7.11 17.90
CA LEU A 4 2.04 -7.15 17.10
C LEU A 4 1.73 -8.59 16.68
N SER A 5 0.47 -8.98 16.82
CA SER A 5 -0.08 -10.21 16.27
C SER A 5 -0.51 -10.01 14.81
N LEU A 6 -0.81 -11.11 14.08
CA LEU A 6 -1.35 -10.98 12.70
C LEU A 6 -2.65 -10.17 12.65
N PRO A 7 -3.61 -10.30 13.60
CA PRO A 7 -4.75 -9.39 13.69
C PRO A 7 -4.37 -7.92 13.89
N ASP A 8 -3.38 -7.63 14.74
CA ASP A 8 -2.91 -6.25 14.95
C ASP A 8 -2.30 -5.68 13.65
N LEU A 9 -1.53 -6.49 12.93
CA LEU A 9 -0.95 -6.11 11.63
C LEU A 9 -2.03 -5.91 10.55
N LEU A 10 -3.07 -6.74 10.52
CA LEU A 10 -4.19 -6.53 9.60
C LEU A 10 -4.96 -5.25 9.89
N ALA A 11 -5.15 -4.92 11.18
CA ALA A 11 -5.77 -3.66 11.58
C ALA A 11 -4.91 -2.46 11.17
N GLU A 12 -3.59 -2.54 11.36
CA GLU A 12 -2.67 -1.49 10.96
C GLU A 12 -2.57 -1.34 9.43
N HIS A 13 -2.58 -2.45 8.67
CA HIS A 13 -2.65 -2.41 7.22
C HIS A 13 -3.92 -1.69 6.74
N ALA A 14 -5.08 -1.97 7.34
CA ALA A 14 -6.31 -1.24 7.03
C ALA A 14 -6.21 0.26 7.37
N ALA A 15 -5.57 0.61 8.50
CA ALA A 15 -5.33 2.01 8.86
C ALA A 15 -4.40 2.72 7.86
N ALA A 16 -3.33 2.06 7.41
CA ALA A 16 -2.40 2.58 6.42
C ALA A 16 -3.07 2.80 5.05
N GLN A 17 -3.93 1.87 4.63
CA GLN A 17 -4.70 2.01 3.39
C GLN A 17 -5.72 3.15 3.45
N ALA A 18 -6.43 3.27 4.57
CA ALA A 18 -7.37 4.36 4.81
C ALA A 18 -6.66 5.72 4.85
N TYR A 19 -5.48 5.78 5.49
CA TYR A 19 -4.63 6.97 5.49
C TYR A 19 -4.24 7.39 4.08
N SER A 20 -3.71 6.46 3.28
CA SER A 20 -3.30 6.74 1.90
C SER A 20 -4.46 7.18 1.02
N LEU A 21 -5.67 6.67 1.25
CA LEU A 21 -6.88 7.12 0.54
C LEU A 21 -7.32 8.54 0.98
N ALA A 22 -7.23 8.84 2.27
CA ALA A 22 -7.55 10.16 2.80
C ALA A 22 -6.60 11.26 2.28
N LEU A 23 -5.36 10.92 1.91
CA LEU A 23 -4.43 11.88 1.30
C LEU A 23 -4.87 12.37 -0.09
N VAL A 24 -5.82 11.68 -0.72
CA VAL A 24 -6.22 11.95 -2.10
C VAL A 24 -7.72 12.20 -2.28
N ASP A 25 -8.48 12.20 -1.19
CA ASP A 25 -9.96 12.28 -1.23
C ASP A 25 -10.48 13.62 -1.76
N ASP A 26 -9.68 14.67 -1.59
CA ASP A 26 -9.96 16.05 -1.96
C ASP A 26 -9.26 16.49 -3.25
N LEU A 27 -8.58 15.58 -3.94
CA LEU A 27 -7.82 15.86 -5.16
C LEU A 27 -8.69 15.70 -6.42
N THR A 28 -8.52 16.63 -7.35
CA THR A 28 -9.08 16.53 -8.70
C THR A 28 -8.33 15.53 -9.55
N ALA A 29 -8.90 15.14 -10.70
CA ALA A 29 -8.24 14.23 -11.64
C ALA A 29 -6.87 14.75 -12.15
N ASP A 30 -6.76 16.06 -12.38
CA ASP A 30 -5.50 16.67 -12.81
C ASP A 30 -4.45 16.65 -11.71
N GLU A 31 -4.85 16.89 -10.46
CA GLU A 31 -3.97 16.78 -9.29
C GLU A 31 -3.54 15.34 -9.00
N LEU A 32 -4.42 14.36 -9.22
CA LEU A 32 -4.09 12.94 -9.13
C LEU A 32 -3.06 12.51 -10.19
N ALA A 33 -3.10 13.14 -11.37
CA ALA A 33 -2.15 12.92 -12.46
C ALA A 33 -0.88 13.79 -12.35
N TRP A 34 -0.85 14.75 -11.42
CA TRP A 34 0.26 15.69 -11.23
C TRP A 34 1.52 14.99 -10.73
N ARG A 35 2.67 15.49 -11.20
CA ARG A 35 4.01 15.15 -10.73
C ARG A 35 4.90 16.39 -10.86
N PRO A 36 5.83 16.66 -9.92
CA PRO A 36 6.65 17.87 -9.96
C PRO A 36 7.71 17.85 -11.06
N HIS A 37 8.18 16.67 -11.49
CA HIS A 37 9.08 16.50 -12.62
C HIS A 37 8.95 15.10 -13.26
N GLU A 38 9.61 14.88 -14.40
CA GLU A 38 9.51 13.62 -15.17
C GLU A 38 10.02 12.38 -14.40
N HIS A 39 10.97 12.58 -13.49
CA HIS A 39 11.48 11.56 -12.55
C HIS A 39 10.66 11.45 -11.25
N SER A 40 9.40 11.85 -11.29
CA SER A 40 8.47 11.62 -10.19
C SER A 40 7.30 10.80 -10.72
N SER A 41 6.69 10.02 -9.83
CA SER A 41 5.44 9.34 -10.16
C SER A 41 4.24 10.23 -9.83
N PRO A 42 3.13 10.13 -10.56
CA PRO A 42 1.90 10.79 -10.16
C PRO A 42 1.36 10.24 -8.84
N ILE A 43 0.57 11.05 -8.13
CA ILE A 43 -0.09 10.65 -6.89
C ILE A 43 -0.90 9.36 -7.08
N ALA A 44 -1.73 9.30 -8.13
CA ALA A 44 -2.55 8.11 -8.40
C ALA A 44 -1.72 6.86 -8.70
N TRP A 45 -0.49 7.00 -9.24
CA TRP A 45 0.37 5.85 -9.48
C TRP A 45 0.86 5.23 -8.17
N HIS A 46 1.20 6.05 -7.17
CA HIS A 46 1.59 5.54 -5.85
C HIS A 46 0.47 4.72 -5.20
N LEU A 47 -0.80 5.13 -5.34
CA LEU A 47 -1.95 4.38 -4.82
C LEU A 47 -2.08 2.99 -5.45
N GLY A 48 -1.94 2.88 -6.76
CA GLY A 48 -1.99 1.58 -7.42
C GLY A 48 -0.76 0.72 -7.10
N HIS A 49 0.42 1.34 -7.04
CA HIS A 49 1.70 0.66 -6.73
C HIS A 49 1.70 -0.01 -5.36
N GLN A 50 1.17 0.67 -4.36
CA GLN A 50 0.92 0.13 -3.02
C GLN A 50 0.20 -1.24 -3.07
N ALA A 51 -0.90 -1.33 -3.83
CA ALA A 51 -1.62 -2.59 -3.99
C ALA A 51 -0.87 -3.62 -4.84
N ALA A 52 -0.20 -3.21 -5.92
CA ALA A 52 0.59 -4.12 -6.74
C ALA A 52 1.70 -4.82 -5.94
N VAL A 53 2.40 -4.08 -5.05
CA VAL A 53 3.41 -4.66 -4.16
C VAL A 53 2.80 -5.59 -3.12
N ASN A 54 1.71 -5.18 -2.46
CA ASN A 54 0.99 -6.04 -1.51
C ASN A 54 0.62 -7.38 -2.16
N HIS A 55 -0.04 -7.32 -3.30
CA HIS A 55 -0.48 -8.49 -4.03
C HIS A 55 0.68 -9.37 -4.50
N TYR A 56 1.74 -8.77 -5.07
CA TYR A 56 2.93 -9.51 -5.48
C TYR A 56 3.56 -10.27 -4.30
N LEU A 57 3.74 -9.62 -3.15
CA LEU A 57 4.34 -10.25 -1.98
C LEU A 57 3.44 -11.35 -1.41
N VAL A 58 2.17 -11.05 -1.15
CA VAL A 58 1.23 -12.00 -0.52
C VAL A 58 1.05 -13.23 -1.39
N ARG A 59 0.76 -13.04 -2.69
CA ARG A 59 0.52 -14.18 -3.58
C ARG A 59 1.75 -15.07 -3.71
N ASN A 60 2.95 -14.50 -3.86
CA ASN A 60 4.15 -15.32 -4.09
C ASN A 60 4.69 -15.99 -2.83
N LEU A 61 4.51 -15.39 -1.64
CA LEU A 61 5.12 -15.90 -0.41
C LEU A 61 4.16 -16.69 0.49
N THR A 62 2.85 -16.71 0.19
CA THR A 62 1.87 -17.37 1.06
C THR A 62 0.85 -18.26 0.34
N ALA A 63 0.19 -17.77 -0.71
CA ALA A 63 -1.04 -18.39 -1.22
C ALA A 63 -0.98 -18.88 -2.68
N ALA A 64 0.06 -18.48 -3.43
CA ALA A 64 0.22 -18.74 -4.87
C ALA A 64 -1.03 -18.37 -5.70
N GLU A 65 -1.69 -17.26 -5.34
CA GLU A 65 -2.89 -16.78 -6.02
C GLU A 65 -2.57 -16.22 -7.43
N PRO A 66 -3.48 -16.37 -8.41
CA PRO A 66 -3.35 -15.71 -9.70
C PRO A 66 -3.46 -14.20 -9.54
N SER A 67 -3.02 -13.46 -10.56
CA SER A 67 -3.25 -12.03 -10.54
C SER A 67 -4.74 -11.69 -10.64
N PHE A 68 -5.23 -10.78 -9.79
CA PHE A 68 -6.56 -10.16 -9.92
C PHE A 68 -6.70 -9.36 -11.21
N ASP A 69 -5.66 -8.63 -11.59
CA ASP A 69 -5.62 -7.82 -12.80
C ASP A 69 -4.16 -7.65 -13.25
N ALA A 70 -3.77 -8.44 -14.25
CA ALA A 70 -2.40 -8.45 -14.74
C ALA A 70 -2.04 -7.15 -15.51
N ASP A 71 -3.03 -6.46 -16.07
CA ASP A 71 -2.82 -5.23 -16.80
C ASP A 71 -2.57 -4.08 -15.81
N LEU A 72 -3.34 -4.01 -14.71
CA LEU A 72 -3.08 -3.07 -13.62
C LEU A 72 -1.78 -3.40 -12.86
N ASP A 73 -1.47 -4.67 -12.62
CA ASP A 73 -0.16 -5.07 -12.06
C ASP A 73 0.99 -4.47 -12.90
N ALA A 74 0.90 -4.52 -14.23
CA ALA A 74 1.92 -3.98 -15.13
C ALA A 74 1.99 -2.44 -15.13
N VAL A 75 0.85 -1.75 -15.06
CA VAL A 75 0.79 -0.29 -14.95
C VAL A 75 1.50 0.21 -13.69
N PHE A 76 1.30 -0.51 -12.58
CA PHE A 76 1.80 -0.13 -11.26
C PHE A 76 3.12 -0.77 -10.86
N ASP A 77 3.77 -1.51 -11.76
CA ASP A 77 5.10 -2.08 -11.52
C ASP A 77 6.18 -0.98 -11.47
N SER A 78 6.98 -0.94 -10.41
CA SER A 78 8.08 0.01 -10.26
C SER A 78 9.24 -0.25 -11.24
N ALA A 79 9.28 -1.43 -11.88
CA ALA A 79 10.18 -1.70 -13.01
C ALA A 79 9.90 -0.77 -14.21
N THR A 80 8.68 -0.24 -14.34
CA THR A 80 8.36 0.81 -15.30
C THR A 80 9.06 2.12 -14.89
N PRO A 81 9.92 2.73 -15.74
CA PRO A 81 10.61 3.97 -15.42
C PRO A 81 9.63 5.13 -15.18
N GLU A 82 9.99 6.06 -14.28
CA GLU A 82 9.11 7.18 -13.89
C GLU A 82 8.54 7.99 -15.04
N PRO A 83 9.30 8.34 -16.10
CA PRO A 83 8.76 9.07 -17.24
C PRO A 83 7.62 8.33 -17.96
N ALA A 84 7.57 7.00 -17.85
CA ALA A 84 6.56 6.15 -18.46
C ALA A 84 5.35 5.86 -17.54
N ARG A 85 5.35 6.32 -16.28
CA ARG A 85 4.25 6.11 -15.31
C ARG A 85 3.08 7.08 -15.53
N GLY A 86 2.68 7.30 -16.78
CA GLY A 86 1.56 8.17 -17.19
C GLY A 86 0.37 7.37 -17.72
N GLY A 87 -0.72 8.05 -18.11
CA GLY A 87 -1.91 7.37 -18.68
C GLY A 87 -2.61 6.45 -17.68
N LEU A 88 -2.88 6.96 -16.48
CA LEU A 88 -3.41 6.17 -15.37
C LEU A 88 -4.92 5.92 -15.50
N PRO A 89 -5.42 4.78 -14.99
CA PRO A 89 -6.84 4.53 -14.90
C PRO A 89 -7.54 5.53 -13.95
N PRO A 90 -8.86 5.70 -14.05
CA PRO A 90 -9.62 6.54 -13.12
C PRO A 90 -9.43 6.11 -11.66
N LEU A 91 -9.46 7.06 -10.73
CA LEU A 91 -9.28 6.78 -9.29
C LEU A 91 -10.20 5.67 -8.78
N ALA A 92 -11.47 5.63 -9.24
CA ALA A 92 -12.42 4.61 -8.84
C ALA A 92 -11.96 3.18 -9.19
N GLU A 93 -11.27 3.00 -10.33
CA GLU A 93 -10.71 1.71 -10.74
C GLU A 93 -9.48 1.35 -9.89
N ILE A 94 -8.62 2.33 -9.59
CA ILE A 94 -7.48 2.14 -8.68
C ILE A 94 -7.96 1.73 -7.29
N VAL A 95 -9.00 2.39 -6.76
CA VAL A 95 -9.58 2.05 -5.45
C VAL A 95 -10.18 0.65 -5.48
N ALA A 96 -10.93 0.28 -6.53
CA ALA A 96 -11.47 -1.07 -6.65
C ALA A 96 -10.37 -2.15 -6.70
N TYR A 97 -9.27 -1.89 -7.42
CA TYR A 97 -8.10 -2.76 -7.45
C TYR A 97 -7.45 -2.90 -6.06
N ARG A 98 -7.23 -1.78 -5.36
CA ARG A 98 -6.71 -1.77 -3.98
C ARG A 98 -7.60 -2.55 -3.02
N ASP A 99 -8.92 -2.36 -3.10
CA ASP A 99 -9.89 -3.01 -2.22
C ASP A 99 -9.95 -4.53 -2.45
N ALA A 100 -9.91 -4.97 -3.71
CA ALA A 100 -9.88 -6.39 -4.05
C ALA A 100 -8.64 -7.09 -3.47
N ILE A 101 -7.47 -6.48 -3.64
CA ILE A 101 -6.20 -6.99 -3.10
C ILE A 101 -6.20 -6.98 -1.57
N ALA A 102 -6.66 -5.89 -0.95
CA ALA A 102 -6.79 -5.79 0.50
C ALA A 102 -7.70 -6.89 1.07
N GLY A 103 -8.81 -7.16 0.38
CA GLY A 103 -9.73 -8.24 0.67
C GLY A 103 -9.03 -9.60 0.67
N SER A 104 -8.31 -9.92 -0.41
CA SER A 104 -7.56 -11.18 -0.51
C SER A 104 -6.48 -11.30 0.57
N THR A 105 -5.69 -10.25 0.76
CA THR A 105 -4.64 -10.21 1.79
C THR A 105 -5.23 -10.49 3.18
N ARG A 106 -6.35 -9.85 3.52
CA ARG A 106 -7.04 -10.10 4.79
C ARG A 106 -7.46 -11.57 4.90
N GLU A 107 -8.09 -12.14 3.88
CA GLU A 107 -8.54 -13.53 3.90
C GLU A 107 -7.36 -14.51 4.06
N VAL A 108 -6.29 -14.33 3.29
CA VAL A 108 -5.08 -15.17 3.35
C VAL A 108 -4.44 -15.12 4.73
N ILE A 109 -4.22 -13.92 5.27
CA ILE A 109 -3.55 -13.74 6.56
C ILE A 109 -4.43 -14.22 7.71
N THR A 110 -5.75 -14.05 7.63
CA THR A 110 -6.70 -14.65 8.59
C THR A 110 -6.61 -16.17 8.58
N ARG A 111 -6.64 -16.83 7.40
CA ARG A 111 -6.46 -18.30 7.32
C ARG A 111 -5.14 -18.77 7.94
N ILE A 112 -4.05 -18.02 7.74
CA ILE A 112 -2.75 -18.33 8.35
C ILE A 112 -2.83 -18.19 9.87
N GLY A 113 -3.41 -17.09 10.38
CA GLY A 113 -3.59 -16.84 11.81
C GLY A 113 -4.46 -17.89 12.50
N ASP A 114 -5.49 -18.38 11.82
CA ASP A 114 -6.41 -19.42 12.31
C ASP A 114 -5.87 -20.85 12.09
N ALA A 115 -4.63 -20.98 11.63
CA ALA A 115 -3.97 -22.25 11.31
C ALA A 115 -4.71 -23.12 10.27
N GLN A 116 -5.49 -22.49 9.38
CA GLN A 116 -6.25 -23.14 8.30
C GLN A 116 -5.43 -23.25 7.00
N VAL A 117 -4.15 -23.58 7.12
CA VAL A 117 -3.19 -23.69 6.02
C VAL A 117 -2.23 -24.86 6.26
N GLY A 118 -1.53 -25.29 5.22
CA GLY A 118 -0.37 -26.18 5.39
C GLY A 118 0.75 -25.48 6.16
N ALA A 119 1.43 -26.19 7.07
CA ALA A 119 2.56 -25.66 7.86
C ALA A 119 2.28 -24.32 8.59
N PRO A 120 1.22 -24.22 9.41
CA PRO A 120 0.72 -22.94 9.95
C PRO A 120 1.75 -22.17 10.77
N ALA A 121 2.58 -22.84 11.57
CA ALA A 121 3.63 -22.18 12.34
C ALA A 121 4.73 -21.54 11.48
N GLN A 122 5.03 -22.12 10.32
CA GLN A 122 6.02 -21.58 9.38
C GLN A 122 5.42 -20.41 8.59
N LEU A 123 4.20 -20.56 8.07
CA LEU A 123 3.51 -19.47 7.37
C LEU A 123 3.21 -18.28 8.27
N ALA A 124 2.87 -18.48 9.55
CA ALA A 124 2.67 -17.36 10.48
C ALA A 124 3.93 -16.50 10.67
N ARG A 125 5.12 -17.12 10.66
CA ARG A 125 6.39 -16.38 10.72
C ARG A 125 6.67 -15.59 9.44
N ILE A 126 6.33 -16.13 8.28
CA ILE A 126 6.46 -15.44 6.99
C ILE A 126 5.46 -14.28 6.92
N ALA A 127 4.20 -14.53 7.28
CA ALA A 127 3.13 -13.55 7.27
C ALA A 127 3.43 -12.33 8.17
N ASP A 128 4.00 -12.52 9.37
CA ASP A 128 4.40 -11.40 10.23
C ASP A 128 5.40 -10.47 9.53
N ARG A 129 6.47 -11.03 8.96
CA ARG A 129 7.52 -10.24 8.29
C ARG A 129 7.01 -9.58 7.02
N LEU A 130 6.22 -10.32 6.24
CA LEU A 130 5.60 -9.83 5.03
C LEU A 130 4.65 -8.67 5.31
N MET A 131 3.75 -8.81 6.30
CA MET A 131 2.77 -7.76 6.59
C MET A 131 3.44 -6.49 7.10
N ARG A 132 4.51 -6.62 7.90
CA ARG A 132 5.31 -5.45 8.30
C ARG A 132 5.90 -4.72 7.10
N ALA A 133 6.50 -5.47 6.17
CA ALA A 133 7.05 -4.87 4.95
C ALA A 133 5.97 -4.19 4.08
N VAL A 134 4.79 -4.81 3.95
CA VAL A 134 3.66 -4.21 3.21
C VAL A 134 3.16 -2.94 3.88
N ILE A 135 3.02 -2.92 5.21
CA ILE A 135 2.56 -1.75 5.97
C ILE A 135 3.58 -0.61 5.89
N ASP A 136 4.85 -0.91 6.12
CA ASP A 136 5.92 0.09 6.04
C ASP A 136 6.05 0.65 4.61
N HIS A 137 5.86 -0.18 3.58
CA HIS A 137 5.83 0.24 2.18
C HIS A 137 4.61 1.13 1.86
N GLU A 138 3.43 0.81 2.41
CA GLU A 138 2.24 1.66 2.30
C GLU A 138 2.53 3.06 2.85
N TYR A 139 3.05 3.16 4.07
CA TYR A 139 3.37 4.44 4.70
C TYR A 139 4.52 5.18 4.02
N GLN A 140 5.52 4.47 3.48
CA GLN A 140 6.56 5.08 2.66
C GLN A 140 5.96 5.78 1.43
N HIS A 141 5.06 5.10 0.72
CA HIS A 141 4.40 5.68 -0.45
C HIS A 141 3.41 6.79 -0.07
N ALA A 142 2.73 6.67 1.07
CA ALA A 142 1.90 7.75 1.61
C ALA A 142 2.75 9.01 1.83
N LYS A 143 3.99 8.85 2.34
CA LYS A 143 4.91 9.98 2.52
C LYS A 143 5.26 10.65 1.19
N TRP A 144 5.52 9.88 0.14
CA TRP A 144 5.78 10.45 -1.19
C TRP A 144 4.56 11.14 -1.79
N VAL A 145 3.34 10.62 -1.54
CA VAL A 145 2.10 11.31 -1.91
C VAL A 145 2.01 12.68 -1.22
N GLU A 146 2.30 12.77 0.08
CA GLU A 146 2.33 14.05 0.79
C GLU A 146 3.35 15.02 0.19
N GLU A 147 4.55 14.54 -0.13
CA GLU A 147 5.62 15.36 -0.72
C GLU A 147 5.23 15.90 -2.09
N VAL A 148 4.62 15.07 -2.95
CA VAL A 148 4.08 15.50 -4.24
C VAL A 148 2.92 16.49 -4.04
N ARG A 149 2.00 16.21 -3.10
CA ARG A 149 0.86 17.10 -2.78
C ARG A 149 1.33 18.48 -2.30
N ALA A 150 2.39 18.54 -1.51
CA ALA A 150 2.98 19.79 -1.03
C ALA A 150 3.62 20.65 -2.14
N THR A 151 3.83 20.09 -3.35
CA THR A 151 4.30 20.88 -4.51
C THR A 151 3.18 21.67 -5.20
N MET A 152 1.92 21.33 -4.92
CA MET A 152 0.74 21.93 -5.54
C MET A 152 -0.24 22.54 -4.53
N ARG A 153 -0.12 22.22 -3.24
CA ARG A 153 -0.96 22.77 -2.16
C ARG A 153 -0.15 23.23 -0.95
N ASP A 154 -0.65 24.28 -0.31
CA ASP A 154 -0.03 24.90 0.89
C ASP A 154 -0.54 24.31 2.21
N ASP A 155 -1.55 23.42 2.19
CA ASP A 155 -2.10 22.78 3.38
C ASP A 155 -1.43 21.40 3.61
N PRO A 156 -0.71 21.21 4.73
CA PRO A 156 -0.12 19.91 5.02
C PRO A 156 -1.21 18.91 5.43
N ALA A 157 -1.13 17.69 4.90
CA ALA A 157 -1.98 16.60 5.36
C ALA A 157 -1.66 16.25 6.83
N PRO A 158 -2.67 15.87 7.64
CA PRO A 158 -2.42 15.38 8.99
C PRO A 158 -1.63 14.07 8.91
N GLY A 159 -0.77 13.81 9.90
CA GLY A 159 -0.08 12.52 10.00
C GLY A 159 -1.02 11.35 10.30
N PRO A 160 -0.57 10.10 10.12
CA PRO A 160 -1.37 8.91 10.36
C PRO A 160 -1.72 8.77 11.85
N ALA A 161 -2.96 8.41 12.14
CA ALA A 161 -3.45 8.19 13.50
C ALA A 161 -3.21 6.74 13.94
N SER A 162 -1.96 6.39 14.26
CA SER A 162 -1.64 5.08 14.87
C SER A 162 -0.61 5.21 15.99
N THR A 163 -0.83 4.47 17.08
CA THR A 163 0.11 4.35 18.20
C THR A 163 1.20 3.30 17.95
N GLN A 164 1.14 2.59 16.81
CA GLN A 164 2.13 1.58 16.43
C GLN A 164 3.26 2.16 15.57
N LEU A 165 3.17 3.44 15.21
CA LEU A 165 4.12 4.08 14.33
C LEU A 165 5.17 4.87 15.09
N VAL A 166 6.37 4.86 14.53
CA VAL A 166 7.48 5.72 14.90
C VAL A 166 7.94 6.49 13.67
N ALA A 167 8.44 7.70 13.88
CA ALA A 167 9.07 8.48 12.83
C ALA A 167 10.55 8.08 12.70
N VAL A 168 10.96 7.65 11.51
CA VAL A 168 12.35 7.33 11.16
C VAL A 168 12.71 8.18 9.94
N GLU A 169 13.61 9.15 10.11
CA GLU A 169 14.10 9.99 9.01
C GLU A 169 12.97 10.70 8.21
N GLY A 170 11.85 11.02 8.88
CA GLY A 170 10.68 11.65 8.26
C GLY A 170 9.66 10.68 7.66
N TYR A 171 9.92 9.38 7.72
CA TYR A 171 9.00 8.32 7.31
C TYR A 171 8.29 7.70 8.52
N TRP A 172 7.02 7.33 8.35
CA TRP A 172 6.28 6.55 9.33
C TRP A 172 6.55 5.07 9.11
N MET A 173 6.96 4.37 10.18
CA MET A 173 7.23 2.94 10.16
C MET A 173 6.68 2.28 11.41
N LEU A 174 6.39 0.98 11.34
CA LEU A 174 6.07 0.18 12.51
C LEU A 174 7.24 0.16 13.52
N GLY A 175 6.95 0.44 14.80
CA GLY A 175 7.94 0.43 15.89
C GLY A 175 8.07 -0.87 16.70
#